data_AF-A0AAJ3UHH8-F1
#
_entry.id   AF-A0AAJ3UHH8-F1
#
_cell.length_a   1.000
_cell.length_b   1.000
_cell.length_c   1.000
_cell.angle_alpha   90.00
_cell.angle_beta   90.00
_cell.angle_gamma   90.00
#
_symmetry.space_group_name_H-M   'P 1'
#
loop_
_entity.id
_entity.type
_entity.pdbx_description
1 polymer ?
#
loop_
_entity_poly.entity_id
_entity_poly.type
_entity_poly.pdbx_seq_one_letter_code
_entity_poly.pdbx_strand_id
1 'polypeptide(L)' 'MTGTDHEHSEAVVLAAQWLAEQNPAPQPIIPELRKRFPLTALQACEAAALSNRYRFLRKAHG' A
#
# COMPACT_ATOMS: atom_id res chain seq x y z
N MET A 1 -20.84 -6.87 -13.92
CA MET A 1 -19.49 -7.46 -14.03
C MET A 1 -18.49 -6.49 -13.40
N THR A 2 -18.63 -6.20 -12.11
CA THR A 2 -17.90 -5.10 -11.42
C THR A 2 -17.66 -5.42 -9.94
N GLY A 3 -17.22 -6.65 -9.64
CA GLY A 3 -16.84 -7.04 -8.27
C GLY A 3 -15.33 -6.91 -8.06
N THR A 4 -14.57 -7.55 -8.95
CA THR A 4 -13.13 -7.79 -8.75
C THR A 4 -12.26 -6.53 -8.81
N ASP A 5 -12.61 -5.53 -9.63
CA ASP A 5 -11.80 -4.32 -9.78
C ASP A 5 -11.84 -3.41 -8.54
N HIS A 6 -12.98 -3.40 -7.85
CA HIS A 6 -13.14 -2.64 -6.61
C HIS A 6 -12.34 -3.29 -5.47
N GLU A 7 -12.46 -4.61 -5.31
CA GLU A 7 -11.77 -5.37 -4.27
C GLU A 7 -10.24 -5.25 -4.37
N HIS A 8 -9.73 -5.22 -5.60
CA HIS A 8 -8.32 -5.00 -5.89
C HIS A 8 -7.85 -3.59 -5.52
N SER A 9 -8.65 -2.57 -5.83
CA SER A 9 -8.35 -1.18 -5.48
C SER A 9 -8.35 -0.95 -3.97
N GLU A 10 -9.30 -1.56 -3.25
CA GLU A 10 -9.38 -1.47 -1.80
C GLU A 10 -8.17 -2.10 -1.11
N ALA A 11 -7.75 -3.29 -1.56
CA ALA A 11 -6.58 -3.97 -1.00
C ALA A 11 -5.27 -3.15 -1.18
N VAL A 12 -5.11 -2.47 -2.33
CA VAL A 12 -3.97 -1.57 -2.58
C VAL A 12 -3.98 -0.38 -1.63
N VAL A 13 -5.14 0.25 -1.43
CA VAL A 13 -5.29 1.40 -0.53
C VAL A 13 -4.98 1.01 0.91
N LEU A 14 -5.54 -0.10 1.39
CA LEU A 14 -5.29 -0.61 2.75
C LEU A 14 -3.81 -0.92 2.98
N ALA A 15 -3.16 -1.58 2.02
CA ALA A 15 -1.75 -1.90 2.08
C ALA A 15 -0.85 -0.65 2.08
N ALA A 16 -1.21 0.36 1.28
CA ALA A 16 -0.51 1.64 1.23
C ALA A 16 -0.63 2.44 2.53
N GLN A 17 -1.83 2.48 3.12
CA GLN A 17 -2.06 3.14 4.41
C GLN A 17 -1.24 2.46 5.51
N TRP A 18 -1.31 1.12 5.59
CA TRP A 18 -0.53 0.34 6.55
C TRP A 18 0.98 0.59 6.42
N LEU A 19 1.51 0.64 5.18
CA LEU A 19 2.92 0.91 4.93
C LEU A 19 3.32 2.34 5.32
N ALA A 20 2.43 3.31 5.11
CA ALA A 20 2.67 4.70 5.46
C ALA A 20 2.81 4.90 6.98
N GLU A 21 2.15 4.05 7.78
CA GLU A 21 2.25 4.02 9.24
C GLU A 21 3.54 3.39 9.76
N GLN A 22 4.18 2.49 9.00
CA GLN A 22 5.39 1.83 9.46
C GLN A 22 6.54 2.83 9.61
N ASN A 23 7.18 2.87 10.77
CA ASN A 23 8.40 3.66 10.98
C ASN A 23 9.34 2.91 11.95
N PRO A 24 10.47 2.35 11.49
CA PRO A 24 11.03 2.42 10.12
C PRO A 24 10.25 1.58 9.09
N ALA A 25 10.43 1.88 7.80
CA ALA A 25 9.79 1.11 6.74
C ALA A 25 10.34 -0.34 6.68
N PRO A 26 9.49 -1.37 6.56
CA PRO A 26 9.93 -2.75 6.45
C PRO A 26 10.71 -2.96 5.15
N GLN A 27 11.83 -3.69 5.22
CA GLN A 27 12.59 -4.10 4.04
C GLN A 27 12.68 -5.63 3.98
N PRO A 28 12.41 -6.25 2.82
CA PRO A 28 11.98 -5.65 1.55
C PRO A 28 10.47 -5.35 1.51
N ILE A 29 10.09 -4.15 1.02
CA ILE A 29 8.72 -3.64 1.05
C ILE A 29 7.74 -4.53 0.27
N ILE A 30 8.04 -4.82 -1.00
CA ILE A 30 7.11 -5.52 -1.90
C ILE A 30 6.79 -6.95 -1.44
N PRO A 31 7.79 -7.78 -1.07
CA PRO A 31 7.51 -9.10 -0.50
C PRO A 31 6.72 -9.03 0.80
N GLU A 32 6.97 -8.02 1.64
CA GLU A 32 6.26 -7.88 2.91
C GLU A 32 4.78 -7.52 2.70
N LEU A 33 4.49 -6.60 1.77
CA LEU A 33 3.10 -6.28 1.40
C LEU A 33 2.37 -7.51 0.84
N ARG A 34 3.02 -8.29 -0.02
CA ARG A 34 2.44 -9.50 -0.62
C ARG A 34 2.24 -10.66 0.36
N LYS A 35 2.95 -10.67 1.49
CA LYS A 35 2.72 -11.63 2.58
C LYS A 35 1.50 -11.28 3.42
N ARG A 36 1.23 -9.98 3.59
CA ARG A 36 0.16 -9.48 4.48
C ARG A 36 -1.16 -9.31 3.75
N PHE A 37 -1.11 -8.90 2.50
CA PHE A 37 -2.27 -8.60 1.68
C PHE A 37 -2.27 -9.50 0.44
N PRO A 38 -3.44 -9.95 -0.03
CA PRO A 38 -3.56 -10.79 -1.23
C PRO A 38 -3.35 -9.96 -2.51
N LEU A 39 -2.18 -9.34 -2.65
CA LEU A 39 -1.82 -8.46 -3.74
C LEU A 39 -0.92 -9.16 -4.76
N THR A 40 -1.13 -8.82 -6.02
CA THR A 40 -0.18 -9.12 -7.10
C THR A 40 1.09 -8.26 -6.97
N ALA A 41 2.13 -8.60 -7.72
CA ALA A 41 3.37 -7.80 -7.73
C ALA A 41 3.13 -6.36 -8.20
N LEU A 42 2.26 -6.15 -9.19
CA LEU A 42 1.90 -4.83 -9.67
C LEU A 42 1.21 -4.00 -8.58
N GLN A 43 0.18 -4.57 -7.96
CA GLN A 43 -0.57 -3.93 -6.88
C GLN A 43 0.30 -3.59 -5.67
N ALA A 44 1.25 -4.45 -5.33
CA ALA A 44 2.20 -4.17 -4.26
C ALA A 44 3.12 -2.98 -4.60
N CYS A 45 3.53 -2.83 -5.87
CA CYS A 45 4.28 -1.66 -6.33
C CYS A 45 3.43 -0.39 -6.29
N GLU A 46 2.15 -0.47 -6.69
CA GLU A 46 1.20 0.64 -6.59
C GLU A 46 0.99 1.06 -5.13
N ALA A 47 0.77 0.09 -4.24
CA ALA A 47 0.61 0.34 -2.81
C ALA A 47 1.87 0.99 -2.21
N ALA A 48 3.06 0.53 -2.62
CA ALA A 48 4.32 1.13 -2.21
C ALA A 48 4.43 2.60 -2.66
N ALA A 49 4.08 2.91 -3.91
CA ALA A 49 4.08 4.28 -4.42
C ALA A 49 3.04 5.17 -3.71
N LEU A 50 1.85 4.64 -3.47
CA LEU A 50 0.76 5.34 -2.78
C LEU A 50 1.11 5.62 -1.31
N SER A 51 1.80 4.69 -0.64
CA SER A 51 2.26 4.88 0.75
C SER A 51 3.18 6.09 0.93
N ASN A 52 4.05 6.35 -0.07
CA ASN A 52 4.93 7.51 -0.04
C ASN A 52 4.14 8.82 -0.14
N ARG A 53 3.05 8.84 -0.91
CA ARG A 53 2.14 10.01 -0.96
C ARG A 53 1.46 10.24 0.38
N TYR A 54 0.96 9.20 1.04
CA TYR A 54 0.36 9.33 2.37
C TYR A 54 1.35 9.86 3.41
N ARG A 55 2.60 9.39 3.38
CA ARG A 55 3.67 9.91 4.26
C ARG A 55 3.95 11.38 4.01
N PHE A 56 3.98 11.81 2.75
CA PHE A 56 4.19 13.21 2.40
C PHE A 56 3.02 14.09 2.87
N LEU A 57 1.78 13.68 2.60
CA LEU A 57 0.58 14.41 3.04
C LEU A 57 0.53 14.56 4.57
N ARG A 58 0.90 13.51 5.31
CA ARG A 58 0.98 13.57 6.78
C ARG A 58 2.07 14.52 7.29
N LYS A 59 3.18 14.66 6.57
CA LYS A 59 4.21 15.66 6.90
C LYS A 59 3.79 17.08 6.57
N ALA A 60 2.93 17.28 5.56
CA ALA A 60 2.45 18.60 5.15
C ALA A 60 1.32 19.14 6.06
N HIS A 61 0.59 18.24 6.73
CA HIS A 61 -0.51 18.58 7.64
C HIS A 61 -0.15 18.43 9.14
N GLY A 62 1.10 18.06 9.45
CA GLY A 62 1.59 17.79 10.80
C GLY A 62 2.50 18.88 11.34
#